data_AF-A0A7W7Q0U9-F1
#
_entry.id   AF-A0A7W7Q0U9-F1
#
_cell.length_a   1.000
_cell.length_b   1.000
_cell.length_c   1.000
_cell.angle_alpha   90.00
_cell.angle_beta   90.00
_cell.angle_gamma   90.00
#
_symmetry.space_group_name_H-M   'P 1'
#
loop_
_entity.id
_entity.type
_entity.pdbx_description
1 polymer ?
#
loop_
_entity_poly.entity_id
_entity_poly.type
_entity_poly.pdbx_seq_one_letter_code
_entity_poly.pdbx_strand_id
1 'polypeptide(L)'
;MTRERRTHAMVPESPDETRSLTALEKDDWGAAPPDATHLMSTVHRLRHVPVGELSPGDLRVLIGQNVGVDVLVPRALAVLRAEPLVTGTYYPGDLLVAVLELPVSYWTAHPAEHAEVERVLDGLVVEDSQLRADIKLFRDVTGTLRSPGQR
;
A
#
# COMPACT_ATOMS: atom_id res chain seq x y z
N MET A 1 13.23 28.39 15.57
CA MET A 1 11.77 28.25 15.34
C MET A 1 11.51 26.82 14.92
N THR A 2 11.23 25.97 15.89
CA THR A 2 11.10 24.51 15.72
C THR A 2 9.74 24.21 15.12
N ARG A 3 9.70 23.68 13.89
CA ARG A 3 8.48 23.15 13.28
C ARG A 3 8.11 21.87 14.05
N GLU A 4 7.06 21.95 14.85
CA GLU A 4 6.46 20.78 15.49
C GLU A 4 5.98 19.82 14.40
N ARG A 5 6.60 18.64 14.34
CA ARG A 5 6.04 17.50 13.63
C ARG A 5 4.77 17.13 14.39
N ARG A 6 3.60 17.48 13.86
CA ARG A 6 2.35 16.87 14.30
C ARG A 6 2.40 15.40 13.87
N THR A 7 2.89 14.54 14.75
CA THR A 7 2.54 13.13 14.76
C THR A 7 1.05 13.06 15.05
N HIS A 8 0.23 12.99 14.00
CA HIS A 8 -1.15 12.56 14.14
C HIS A 8 -1.08 11.07 14.50
N ALA A 9 -1.06 10.77 15.80
CA ALA A 9 -1.21 9.41 16.30
C ALA A 9 -2.64 8.99 15.98
N MET A 10 -2.82 8.38 14.80
CA MET A 10 -4.04 7.70 14.40
C MET A 10 -4.24 6.56 15.41
N VAL A 11 -5.32 6.63 16.20
CA VAL A 11 -5.69 5.53 17.10
C VAL A 11 -5.89 4.28 16.25
N PRO A 12 -5.34 3.11 16.63
CA PRO A 12 -5.48 1.92 15.83
C PRO A 12 -6.96 1.52 15.72
N GLU A 13 -7.50 1.46 14.51
CA GLU A 13 -8.92 1.20 14.24
C GLU A 13 -9.25 -0.30 14.28
N SER A 14 -8.23 -1.17 14.34
CA SER A 14 -8.37 -2.63 14.44
C SER A 14 -7.26 -3.29 15.28
N PRO A 15 -7.49 -4.47 15.89
CA PRO A 15 -6.48 -5.16 16.68
C PRO A 15 -5.22 -5.53 15.88
N ASP A 16 -5.34 -5.67 14.57
CA ASP A 16 -4.23 -6.01 13.68
C ASP A 16 -3.28 -4.83 13.47
N GLU A 17 -3.73 -3.58 13.65
CA GLU A 17 -2.87 -2.39 13.52
C GLU A 17 -1.83 -2.28 14.66
N THR A 18 -2.06 -2.93 15.80
CA THR A 18 -1.09 -2.95 16.92
C THR A 18 0.01 -4.02 16.76
N ARG A 19 -0.12 -4.89 15.77
CA ARG A 19 0.79 -6.01 15.53
C ARG A 19 1.62 -5.78 14.28
N SER A 20 2.81 -6.36 14.25
CA SER A 20 3.67 -6.35 13.07
C SER A 20 3.30 -7.47 12.09
N LEU A 21 3.80 -7.39 10.85
CA LEU A 21 3.63 -8.46 9.86
C LEU A 21 4.16 -9.79 10.38
N THR A 22 5.37 -9.79 10.94
CA THR A 22 5.96 -10.99 11.56
C THR A 22 5.00 -11.63 12.57
N ALA A 23 4.37 -10.82 13.42
CA ALA A 23 3.42 -11.31 14.41
C ALA A 23 2.11 -11.81 13.77
N LEU A 24 1.59 -11.12 12.76
CA LEU A 24 0.34 -11.45 12.06
C LEU A 24 0.46 -12.75 11.25
N GLU A 25 1.52 -12.86 10.46
CA GLU A 25 1.81 -14.01 9.61
C GLU A 25 2.36 -15.21 10.40
N LYS A 26 2.80 -14.99 11.64
CA LYS A 26 3.50 -15.98 12.49
C LYS A 26 4.74 -16.54 11.80
N ASP A 27 5.40 -15.69 11.00
CA ASP A 27 6.57 -16.03 10.21
C ASP A 27 7.65 -14.96 10.43
N ASP A 28 8.64 -15.32 11.25
CA ASP A 28 9.78 -14.47 11.56
C ASP A 28 10.98 -14.85 10.70
N TRP A 29 11.35 -13.95 9.80
CA TRP A 29 12.50 -14.10 8.92
C TRP A 29 13.83 -13.85 9.67
N GLY A 30 13.77 -13.35 10.90
CA GLY A 30 14.91 -12.95 11.69
C GLY A 30 15.62 -11.72 11.13
N ALA A 31 16.87 -11.53 11.57
CA ALA A 31 17.71 -10.46 11.09
C ALA A 31 18.01 -10.63 9.60
N ALA A 32 18.15 -9.50 8.88
CA ALA A 32 18.60 -9.51 7.50
C ALA A 32 20.00 -10.16 7.40
N PRO A 33 20.29 -10.90 6.30
CA PRO A 33 21.62 -11.44 6.06
C PRO A 33 22.72 -10.36 6.11
N PRO A 34 23.97 -10.69 6.50
CA PRO A 34 25.06 -9.71 6.57
C PRO A 34 25.40 -9.04 5.25
N ASP A 35 25.13 -9.71 4.13
CA ASP A 35 25.31 -9.23 2.75
C ASP A 35 24.02 -8.64 2.14
N ALA A 36 22.98 -8.44 2.95
CA ALA A 36 21.72 -7.89 2.50
C ALA A 36 21.88 -6.49 1.92
N THR A 37 21.22 -6.26 0.77
CA THR A 37 21.10 -4.91 0.22
C THR A 37 20.35 -3.99 1.19
N HIS A 38 20.46 -2.67 0.99
CA HIS A 38 19.71 -1.70 1.78
C HIS A 38 18.19 -1.95 1.73
N LEU A 39 17.66 -2.36 0.58
CA LEU A 39 16.25 -2.67 0.40
C LEU A 39 15.84 -3.90 1.21
N MET A 40 16.60 -4.99 1.14
CA MET A 40 16.36 -6.19 1.94
C MET A 40 16.40 -5.88 3.43
N SER A 41 17.45 -5.18 3.89
CA SER A 41 17.57 -4.73 5.29
C SER A 41 16.37 -3.88 5.73
N THR A 42 15.88 -3.01 4.85
CA THR A 42 14.69 -2.18 5.11
C THR A 42 13.44 -3.03 5.24
N VAL A 43 13.20 -3.98 4.33
CA VAL A 43 12.04 -4.89 4.38
C VAL A 43 12.05 -5.72 5.66
N HIS A 44 13.18 -6.34 6.01
CA HIS A 44 13.31 -7.12 7.26
C HIS A 44 12.98 -6.27 8.49
N ARG A 45 13.51 -5.04 8.55
CA ARG A 45 13.22 -4.12 9.66
C ARG A 45 11.73 -3.76 9.71
N LEU A 46 11.13 -3.41 8.57
CA LEU A 46 9.74 -2.95 8.52
C LEU A 46 8.72 -4.04 8.84
N ARG A 47 9.01 -5.32 8.56
CA ARG A 47 8.15 -6.45 8.98
C ARG A 47 7.95 -6.55 10.51
N HIS A 48 8.82 -5.91 11.30
CA HIS A 48 8.76 -5.89 12.76
C HIS A 48 8.07 -4.65 13.34
N VAL A 49 7.71 -3.67 12.50
CA VAL A 49 6.99 -2.46 12.93
C VAL A 49 5.48 -2.77 13.00
N PRO A 50 4.75 -2.29 14.02
CA PRO A 50 3.29 -2.41 14.05
C PRO A 50 2.65 -1.81 12.79
N VAL A 51 1.66 -2.49 12.21
CA VAL A 51 1.05 -2.09 10.93
C VAL A 51 0.46 -0.68 10.98
N GLY A 52 -0.12 -0.28 12.12
CA GLY A 52 -0.67 1.06 12.33
C GLY A 52 0.37 2.18 12.38
N GLU A 53 1.64 1.84 12.68
CA GLU A 53 2.76 2.78 12.78
C GLU A 53 3.54 2.94 11.47
N LEU A 54 3.28 2.09 10.47
CA LEU A 54 3.90 2.20 9.15
C LEU A 54 3.50 3.50 8.47
N SER A 55 4.49 4.27 8.03
CA SER A 55 4.26 5.47 7.24
C SER A 55 3.80 5.12 5.81
N PRO A 56 3.23 6.08 5.04
CA PRO A 56 2.93 5.85 3.62
C PRO A 56 4.16 5.40 2.82
N GLY A 57 5.36 5.90 3.15
CA GLY A 57 6.61 5.46 2.54
C GLY A 57 6.99 4.02 2.88
N ASP A 58 6.75 3.60 4.13
CA ASP A 58 7.00 2.21 4.56
C ASP A 58 6.01 1.24 3.89
N LEU A 59 4.73 1.60 3.81
CA LEU A 59 3.71 0.86 3.07
C LEU A 59 4.11 0.71 1.60
N ARG A 60 4.53 1.81 0.96
CA ARG A 60 5.01 1.81 -0.43
C ARG A 60 6.19 0.87 -0.64
N VAL A 61 7.16 0.86 0.28
CA VAL A 61 8.31 -0.06 0.23
C VAL A 61 7.84 -1.51 0.30
N LEU A 62 7.04 -1.86 1.31
CA LEU A 62 6.62 -3.25 1.53
C LEU A 62 5.70 -3.77 0.41
N ILE A 63 4.71 -2.98 0.01
CA ILE A 63 3.77 -3.33 -1.07
C ILE A 63 4.50 -3.44 -2.41
N GLY A 64 5.41 -2.51 -2.72
CA GLY A 64 6.23 -2.58 -3.93
C GLY A 64 7.20 -3.76 -3.97
N GLN A 65 7.40 -4.47 -2.85
CA GLN A 65 8.15 -5.72 -2.77
C GLN A 65 7.24 -6.95 -2.63
N ASN A 66 5.92 -6.78 -2.75
CA ASN A 66 4.91 -7.82 -2.57
C ASN A 66 4.98 -8.50 -1.18
N VAL A 67 5.34 -7.75 -0.13
CA VAL A 67 5.48 -8.28 1.23
C VAL A 67 4.25 -7.94 2.06
N GLY A 68 3.58 -8.96 2.62
CA GLY A 68 2.45 -8.80 3.53
C GLY A 68 1.24 -8.10 2.90
N VAL A 69 1.07 -8.19 1.58
CA VAL A 69 0.08 -7.41 0.83
C VAL A 69 -1.35 -7.62 1.31
N ASP A 70 -1.72 -8.85 1.73
CA ASP A 70 -3.05 -9.16 2.25
C ASP A 70 -3.39 -8.36 3.53
N VAL A 71 -2.37 -8.01 4.33
CA VAL A 71 -2.52 -7.18 5.52
C VAL A 71 -2.40 -5.70 5.19
N LEU A 72 -1.45 -5.34 4.32
CA LEU A 72 -1.06 -3.94 4.13
C LEU A 72 -1.93 -3.19 3.13
N VAL A 73 -2.50 -3.86 2.12
CA VAL A 73 -3.29 -3.17 1.09
C VAL A 73 -4.58 -2.59 1.67
N PRO A 74 -5.37 -3.27 2.52
CA PRO A 74 -6.51 -2.63 3.19
C PRO A 74 -6.13 -1.34 3.93
N ARG A 75 -4.97 -1.35 4.59
CA ARG A 75 -4.42 -0.17 5.28
C ARG A 75 -4.00 0.92 4.31
N ALA A 76 -3.29 0.59 3.24
CA ALA A 76 -2.90 1.54 2.20
C ALA A 76 -4.13 2.18 1.54
N LEU A 77 -5.20 1.41 1.27
CA LEU A 77 -6.45 1.93 0.74
C LEU A 77 -7.15 2.88 1.71
N ALA A 78 -7.10 2.63 3.01
CA ALA A 78 -7.61 3.58 4.01
C ALA A 78 -6.85 4.93 3.96
N VAL A 79 -5.52 4.90 3.81
CA VAL A 79 -4.69 6.10 3.62
C VAL A 79 -5.04 6.80 2.30
N LEU A 80 -5.11 6.07 1.19
CA LEU A 80 -5.39 6.59 -0.14
C LEU A 80 -6.81 7.16 -0.27
N ARG A 81 -7.78 6.62 0.46
CA ARG A 81 -9.14 7.19 0.53
C ARG A 81 -9.13 8.60 1.13
N ALA A 82 -8.30 8.82 2.15
CA ALA A 82 -8.18 10.13 2.80
C ALA A 82 -7.36 11.11 1.95
N GLU A 83 -6.24 10.65 1.36
CA GLU A 83 -5.35 11.46 0.53
C GLU A 83 -4.79 10.62 -0.64
N PRO A 84 -5.46 10.60 -1.81
CA PRO A 84 -5.08 9.72 -2.93
C PRO A 84 -3.67 9.97 -3.48
N LEU A 85 -3.19 11.20 -3.38
CA LEU A 85 -1.86 11.62 -3.84
C LEU A 85 -0.88 11.84 -2.69
N VAL A 86 -1.07 11.15 -1.55
CA VAL A 86 -0.12 11.19 -0.44
C VAL A 86 1.29 10.86 -0.95
N THR A 87 2.27 11.63 -0.49
CA THR A 87 3.69 11.36 -0.79
C THR A 87 4.24 10.41 0.25
N GLY A 88 4.62 9.21 -0.17
CA GLY A 88 5.35 8.25 0.64
C GLY A 88 6.83 8.59 0.78
N THR A 89 7.54 8.77 -0.33
CA THR A 89 8.97 9.06 -0.32
C THR A 89 9.43 9.95 -1.48
N TYR A 90 8.97 9.67 -2.71
CA TYR A 90 9.57 10.24 -3.91
C TYR A 90 8.73 11.35 -4.54
N TYR A 91 7.44 11.09 -4.72
CA TYR A 91 6.52 11.99 -5.41
C TYR A 91 5.07 11.79 -4.94
N PRO A 92 4.18 12.78 -5.14
CA PRO A 92 2.76 12.65 -4.81
C PRO A 92 2.12 11.46 -5.52
N GLY A 93 1.51 10.56 -4.75
CA GLY A 93 0.85 9.36 -5.28
C GLY A 93 1.77 8.14 -5.49
N ASP A 94 3.02 8.17 -5.02
CA ASP A 94 3.92 7.00 -5.13
C ASP A 94 3.40 5.75 -4.38
N LEU A 95 2.64 5.92 -3.30
CA LEU A 95 1.92 4.82 -2.64
C LEU A 95 0.81 4.26 -3.54
N LEU A 96 0.05 5.13 -4.23
CA LEU A 96 -0.98 4.71 -5.16
C LEU A 96 -0.37 3.88 -6.29
N VAL A 97 0.72 4.37 -6.90
CA VAL A 97 1.44 3.64 -7.95
C VAL A 97 1.88 2.26 -7.46
N ALA A 98 2.50 2.16 -6.28
CA ALA A 98 2.90 0.87 -5.71
C ALA A 98 1.73 -0.10 -5.51
N VAL A 99 0.55 0.40 -5.16
CA VAL A 99 -0.68 -0.41 -5.08
C VAL A 99 -1.13 -0.86 -6.47
N LEU A 100 -1.23 0.06 -7.44
CA LEU A 100 -1.67 -0.25 -8.80
C LEU A 100 -0.78 -1.28 -9.52
N GLU A 101 0.50 -1.35 -9.17
CA GLU A 101 1.48 -2.30 -9.72
C GLU A 101 1.40 -3.72 -9.12
N LEU A 102 0.51 -3.95 -8.15
CA LEU A 102 0.32 -5.30 -7.60
C LEU A 102 -0.10 -6.30 -8.68
N PRO A 103 0.34 -7.57 -8.58
CA PRO A 103 0.00 -8.62 -9.54
C PRO A 103 -1.52 -8.76 -9.72
N VAL A 104 -1.97 -9.01 -10.95
CA VAL A 104 -3.41 -9.23 -11.26
C VAL A 104 -4.03 -10.34 -10.40
N SER A 105 -3.23 -11.34 -9.99
CA SER A 105 -3.68 -12.41 -9.09
C SER A 105 -4.11 -11.89 -7.71
N TYR A 106 -3.47 -10.83 -7.21
CA TYR A 106 -3.88 -10.19 -5.96
C TYR A 106 -5.30 -9.64 -6.10
N TRP A 107 -5.55 -8.83 -7.14
CA TRP A 107 -6.86 -8.23 -7.40
C TRP A 107 -7.95 -9.25 -7.69
N THR A 108 -7.60 -10.37 -8.32
CA THR A 108 -8.53 -11.49 -8.55
C THR A 108 -8.98 -12.13 -7.25
N ALA A 109 -8.07 -12.27 -6.27
CA ALA A 109 -8.39 -12.82 -4.95
C ALA A 109 -9.10 -11.80 -4.03
N HIS A 110 -8.93 -10.50 -4.30
CA HIS A 110 -9.36 -9.39 -3.45
C HIS A 110 -10.30 -8.43 -4.20
N PRO A 111 -11.52 -8.87 -4.61
CA PRO A 111 -12.43 -8.05 -5.40
C PRO A 111 -13.00 -6.85 -4.63
N ALA A 112 -13.06 -6.90 -3.30
CA ALA A 112 -13.53 -5.78 -2.48
C ALA A 112 -12.51 -4.64 -2.48
N GLU A 113 -11.23 -4.98 -2.36
CA GLU A 113 -10.09 -4.08 -2.44
C GLU A 113 -9.95 -3.51 -3.86
N HIS A 114 -10.17 -4.32 -4.90
CA HIS A 114 -10.22 -3.85 -6.28
C HIS A 114 -11.31 -2.79 -6.49
N ALA A 115 -12.52 -3.04 -5.98
CA ALA A 115 -13.61 -2.07 -6.03
C ALA A 115 -13.30 -0.79 -5.23
N GLU A 116 -12.52 -0.90 -4.15
CA GLU A 116 -12.12 0.24 -3.34
C GLU A 116 -11.06 1.11 -4.05
N VAL A 117 -10.04 0.51 -4.65
CA VAL A 117 -9.06 1.30 -5.41
C VAL A 117 -9.71 2.00 -6.60
N GLU A 118 -10.67 1.35 -7.29
CA GLU A 118 -11.44 2.01 -8.36
C GLU A 118 -12.23 3.23 -7.84
N ARG A 119 -12.83 3.15 -6.65
CA ARG A 119 -13.49 4.32 -6.02
C ARG A 119 -12.52 5.47 -5.76
N VAL A 120 -11.30 5.17 -5.30
CA VAL A 120 -10.25 6.18 -5.13
C VAL A 120 -9.88 6.81 -6.47
N LEU A 121 -9.73 6.00 -7.53
CA LEU A 121 -9.37 6.48 -8.86
C LEU A 121 -10.46 7.33 -9.51
N ASP A 122 -11.74 6.96 -9.35
CA ASP A 122 -12.88 7.69 -9.92
C ASP A 122 -13.04 9.10 -9.32
N GLY A 123 -12.60 9.30 -8.08
CA GLY A 123 -12.59 10.62 -7.43
C GLY A 123 -11.40 11.51 -7.81
N LEU A 124 -10.45 11.00 -8.60
CA LEU A 124 -9.16 11.66 -8.83
C LEU A 124 -9.15 12.47 -10.13
N VAL A 125 -8.73 13.74 -10.03
CA VAL A 125 -8.39 14.56 -11.20
C VAL A 125 -6.88 14.47 -11.40
N VAL A 126 -6.45 13.77 -12.45
CA VAL A 126 -5.03 13.51 -12.72
C VAL A 126 -4.52 14.38 -13.85
N GLU A 127 -3.65 15.34 -13.53
CA GLU A 127 -2.92 16.15 -14.52
C GLU A 127 -1.66 15.44 -15.02
N ASP A 128 -0.99 14.70 -14.14
CA ASP A 128 0.24 13.97 -14.43
C ASP A 128 0.02 12.92 -15.53
N SER A 129 0.82 12.99 -16.60
CA SER A 129 0.67 12.08 -17.75
C SER A 129 1.09 10.65 -17.42
N GLN A 130 2.08 10.47 -16.54
CA GLN A 130 2.59 9.16 -16.19
C GLN A 130 1.57 8.42 -15.32
N LEU A 131 1.06 9.06 -14.27
CA LEU A 131 0.03 8.49 -13.41
C LEU A 131 -1.24 8.15 -14.19
N ARG A 132 -1.63 8.97 -15.20
CA ARG A 132 -2.73 8.61 -16.11
C ARG A 132 -2.45 7.33 -16.89
N ALA A 133 -1.21 7.13 -17.36
CA ALA A 133 -0.81 5.93 -18.06
C ALA A 133 -0.83 4.70 -17.13
N ASP A 134 -0.35 4.85 -15.89
CA ASP A 134 -0.34 3.78 -14.89
C ASP A 134 -1.77 3.36 -14.50
N ILE A 135 -2.68 4.33 -14.31
CA ILE A 135 -4.11 4.07 -14.07
C ILE A 135 -4.75 3.36 -15.25
N LYS A 136 -4.43 3.79 -16.48
CA LYS A 136 -4.95 3.12 -17.69
C LYS A 136 -4.44 1.68 -17.76
N LEU A 137 -3.14 1.45 -17.53
CA LEU A 137 -2.55 0.12 -17.54
C LEU A 137 -3.22 -0.77 -16.50
N PHE A 138 -3.37 -0.28 -15.27
CA PHE A 138 -4.07 -0.99 -14.19
C PHE A 138 -5.48 -1.40 -14.61
N ARG A 139 -6.25 -0.50 -15.22
CA ARG A 139 -7.62 -0.78 -15.70
C ARG A 139 -7.63 -1.74 -16.89
N ASP A 140 -6.62 -1.71 -17.76
CA ASP A 140 -6.52 -2.64 -18.88
C ASP A 140 -6.21 -4.07 -18.38
N VAL A 141 -5.33 -4.22 -17.39
CA VAL A 141 -4.96 -5.53 -16.84
C VAL A 141 -5.99 -6.10 -15.87
N THR A 142 -6.76 -5.24 -15.18
CA THR A 142 -7.82 -5.67 -14.24
C THR A 142 -9.24 -5.54 -14.80
N GLY A 143 -9.41 -5.02 -16.03
CA GLY A 143 -10.72 -4.69 -16.61
C GLY A 143 -11.66 -5.88 -16.79
N THR A 144 -11.13 -7.10 -16.87
CA THR A 144 -11.91 -8.34 -16.95
C THR A 144 -12.39 -8.84 -15.59
N LEU A 145 -11.92 -8.26 -14.48
CA LEU A 145 -12.34 -8.61 -13.11
C LEU A 145 -13.70 -7.98 -12.74
N ARG A 146 -14.24 -7.07 -13.56
CA ARG A 146 -15.61 -6.58 -13.38
C ARG A 146 -16.58 -7.74 -13.53
N SER A 147 -17.21 -8.11 -12.43
CA SER A 147 -18.16 -9.22 -12.38
C SER A 147 -19.31 -9.04 -13.39
N PRO A 148 -19.77 -10.13 -14.04
CA PRO A 148 -20.96 -10.13 -14.89
C PRO A 148 -22.22 -9.95 -14.01
N GLY A 149 -22.61 -8.72 -13.71
CA GLY A 149 -23.73 -8.51 -12.78
C GLY A 149 -24.26 -7.08 -12.59
N GLN A 150 -23.78 -6.09 -13.32
CA GLN A 150 -24.45 -4.78 -13.39
C GLN A 150 -24.98 -4.56 -14.80
N ARG A 151 -26.24 -4.95 -15.00
CA ARG A 151 -27.10 -4.55 -16.11
C ARG A 151 -28.33 -3.87 -15.52
#